data_AF-A0A9C9VLY0-F1
#
_entry.id   AF-A0A9C9VLY0-F1
#
_cell.length_a   1.000
_cell.length_b   1.000
_cell.length_c   1.000
_cell.angle_alpha   90.00
_cell.angle_beta   90.00
_cell.angle_gamma   90.00
#
_symmetry.space_group_name_H-M   'P 1'
#
loop_
_entity.id
_entity.type
_entity.pdbx_description
1 polymer ?
#
loop_
_entity_poly.entity_id
_entity_poly.type
_entity_poly.pdbx_seq_one_letter_code
_entity_poly.pdbx_strand_id
1 'polypeptide(L)'
;MRIAEHFIKNDIKTIIFVRTRTAVELLTTYLKEKAKKMHKNPEIIQGYRGGYLPLERRNIEKNLKEGKITTVISTNALELGIDIGSLDVSITAGYPGTISSFLQQSGRAGRRNSTAISIIVASSAPIDQFMINHPVYFFGNSPESGIINPNNLIILINHIKCAAFELPFSDGEKFGVDTTDEILKYLEDNGVLHHSGDKWHWTEAIYPAEEISLRSATTENFVIVDISNPPGKVIGEMDYFSAPMLLHKDAIYIHRGIQYHVDNLDWERKKAYVKRVDVNYYTDAEMKTSIDVLHEDEEKHFGFGKLTYGDISVRSTPTIFKKIKLFTHENIGWGKIELPELEMDTSAVWIELNYDHKEKGINDDDFVGAMRGFANVLRNIAPIHLMCDPRDINISTYVHYPKTDKPTIFIYDNYPNGIGLSRRLMDIFYDILIETGELITGCPCKNGCPSCVGPALDVGVHGKENALNLIKFILSHEN
;
A
#
# COMPACT_ATOMS: atom_id res chain seq x y z
N MET A 1 -15.80 -8.59 13.08
CA MET A 1 -16.85 -8.05 13.98
C MET A 1 -17.37 -9.06 15.00
N ARG A 2 -18.04 -10.16 14.61
CA ARG A 2 -18.66 -11.11 15.58
C ARG A 2 -17.68 -11.70 16.60
N ILE A 3 -16.46 -12.02 16.16
CA ILE A 3 -15.38 -12.53 17.02
C ILE A 3 -15.01 -11.50 18.09
N ALA A 4 -14.72 -10.25 17.68
CA ALA A 4 -14.40 -9.16 18.60
C ALA A 4 -15.52 -8.87 19.60
N GLU A 5 -16.79 -8.92 19.17
CA GLU A 5 -17.95 -8.74 20.03
C GLU A 5 -17.99 -9.75 21.19
N HIS A 6 -17.59 -11.01 20.95
CA HIS A 6 -17.50 -12.02 22.00
C HIS A 6 -16.47 -11.65 23.07
N PHE A 7 -15.30 -11.16 22.66
CA PHE A 7 -14.25 -10.72 23.60
C PHE A 7 -14.65 -9.45 24.36
N ILE A 8 -15.25 -8.48 23.67
CA ILE A 8 -15.76 -7.24 24.30
C ILE A 8 -16.82 -7.55 25.35
N LYS A 9 -17.73 -8.49 25.08
CA LYS A 9 -18.77 -8.89 26.03
C LYS A 9 -18.20 -9.44 27.33
N ASN A 10 -17.06 -10.13 27.27
CA ASN A 10 -16.37 -10.76 28.39
C ASN A 10 -15.23 -9.90 28.97
N ASP A 11 -15.12 -8.62 28.58
CA ASP A 11 -14.09 -7.68 29.06
C ASP A 11 -12.63 -8.15 28.79
N ILE A 12 -12.43 -8.93 27.72
CA ILE A 12 -11.11 -9.46 27.33
C ILE A 12 -10.35 -8.42 26.51
N LYS A 13 -9.09 -8.15 26.87
CA LYS A 13 -8.28 -7.12 26.22
C LYS A 13 -7.86 -7.57 24.83
N THR A 14 -8.29 -6.84 23.81
CA THR A 14 -8.22 -7.25 22.41
C THR A 14 -7.56 -6.17 21.54
N ILE A 15 -6.62 -6.54 20.68
CA ILE A 15 -6.19 -5.72 19.55
C ILE A 15 -6.71 -6.30 18.25
N ILE A 16 -7.15 -5.44 17.34
CA ILE A 16 -7.61 -5.82 16.02
C ILE A 16 -6.79 -5.07 14.98
N PHE A 17 -5.99 -5.79 14.21
CA PHE A 17 -5.26 -5.26 13.08
C PHE A 17 -6.12 -5.32 11.81
N VAL A 18 -6.16 -4.22 11.07
CA VAL A 18 -6.82 -4.09 9.77
C VAL A 18 -5.92 -3.35 8.78
N ARG A 19 -6.08 -3.61 7.48
CA ARG A 19 -5.14 -3.13 6.45
C ARG A 19 -5.25 -1.65 6.09
N THR A 20 -6.45 -1.06 6.17
CA THR A 20 -6.69 0.31 5.68
C THR A 20 -7.14 1.27 6.78
N ARG A 21 -6.82 2.55 6.62
CA ARG A 21 -7.25 3.63 7.53
C ARG A 21 -8.78 3.68 7.60
N THR A 22 -9.46 3.54 6.46
CA THR A 22 -10.94 3.47 6.38
C THR A 22 -11.48 2.29 7.17
N ALA A 23 -10.87 1.10 7.08
CA ALA A 23 -11.31 -0.07 7.84
C ALA A 23 -11.17 0.13 9.36
N VAL A 24 -10.11 0.82 9.83
CA VAL A 24 -9.97 1.16 11.26
C VAL A 24 -11.18 1.96 11.74
N GLU A 25 -11.54 3.00 10.98
CA GLU A 25 -12.61 3.93 11.35
C GLU A 25 -14.00 3.28 11.28
N LEU A 26 -14.25 2.50 10.23
CA LEU A 26 -15.51 1.76 10.07
C LEU A 26 -15.68 0.73 11.19
N LEU A 27 -14.65 -0.09 11.46
CA LEU A 27 -14.72 -1.11 12.49
C LEU A 27 -14.84 -0.50 13.89
N THR A 28 -14.16 0.61 14.15
CA THR A 28 -14.30 1.37 15.40
C THR A 28 -15.73 1.85 15.58
N THR A 29 -16.33 2.46 14.55
CA THR A 29 -17.73 2.91 14.56
C THR A 29 -18.68 1.75 14.84
N TYR A 30 -18.55 0.63 14.11
CA TYR A 30 -19.44 -0.53 14.24
C TYR A 30 -19.33 -1.20 15.62
N LEU A 31 -18.12 -1.32 16.17
CA LEU A 31 -17.91 -1.93 17.49
C LEU A 31 -18.37 -1.00 18.62
N LYS A 32 -18.20 0.32 18.50
CA LYS A 32 -18.76 1.29 19.46
C LYS A 32 -20.28 1.21 19.52
N GLU A 33 -20.96 1.11 18.38
CA GLU A 33 -22.41 0.92 18.36
C GLU A 33 -22.85 -0.41 18.99
N LYS A 34 -22.13 -1.50 18.70
CA LYS A 34 -22.40 -2.80 19.33
C LYS A 34 -22.18 -2.75 20.85
N ALA A 35 -21.14 -2.07 21.32
CA ALA A 35 -20.92 -1.87 22.76
C ALA A 35 -22.10 -1.13 23.42
N LYS A 36 -22.64 -0.07 22.79
CA LYS A 36 -23.86 0.60 23.27
C LYS A 36 -25.02 -0.39 23.41
N LYS A 37 -25.26 -1.22 22.39
CA LYS A 37 -26.33 -2.23 22.39
C LYS A 37 -26.12 -3.32 23.46
N MET A 38 -24.88 -3.58 23.84
CA MET A 38 -24.52 -4.50 24.94
C MET A 38 -24.49 -3.81 26.32
N HIS A 39 -24.92 -2.55 26.44
CA HIS A 39 -24.82 -1.73 27.66
C HIS A 39 -23.38 -1.58 28.21
N LYS A 40 -22.37 -1.69 27.34
CA LYS A 40 -20.97 -1.41 27.66
C LYS A 40 -20.63 0.04 27.31
N ASN A 41 -19.66 0.61 28.01
CA ASN A 41 -19.15 1.95 27.69
C ASN A 41 -18.41 1.93 26.33
N PRO A 42 -18.85 2.68 25.30
CA PRO A 42 -18.19 2.69 24.00
C PRO A 42 -16.76 3.24 24.02
N GLU A 43 -16.40 4.03 25.02
CA GLU A 43 -15.07 4.63 25.12
C GLU A 43 -13.95 3.64 25.45
N ILE A 44 -14.30 2.41 25.86
CA ILE A 44 -13.35 1.30 26.02
C ILE A 44 -12.84 0.77 24.66
N ILE A 45 -13.45 1.22 23.56
CA ILE A 45 -13.09 0.87 22.18
C ILE A 45 -12.50 2.10 21.51
N GLN A 46 -11.27 2.02 20.99
CA GLN A 46 -10.65 3.13 20.26
C GLN A 46 -10.02 2.64 18.96
N GLY A 47 -10.03 3.50 17.94
CA GLY A 47 -9.20 3.33 16.75
C GLY A 47 -7.77 3.83 17.03
N TYR A 48 -6.81 3.43 16.19
CA TYR A 48 -5.44 3.93 16.20
C TYR A 48 -4.83 3.89 14.79
N ARG A 49 -4.31 5.03 14.32
CA ARG A 49 -3.60 5.12 13.03
C ARG A 49 -2.61 6.29 13.04
N GLY A 50 -1.62 6.23 12.15
CA GLY A 50 -0.55 7.23 12.06
C GLY A 50 -1.02 8.68 11.86
N GLY A 51 -2.10 8.89 11.11
CA GLY A 51 -2.66 10.24 10.84
C GLY A 51 -3.48 10.86 11.99
N TYR A 52 -3.44 10.28 13.19
CA TYR A 52 -3.97 10.92 14.41
C TYR A 52 -2.95 11.88 15.02
N LEU A 53 -3.45 12.89 15.74
CA LEU A 53 -2.57 13.87 16.38
C LEU A 53 -1.66 13.19 17.41
N PRO A 54 -0.40 13.65 17.58
CA PRO A 54 0.54 13.05 18.52
C PRO A 54 0.00 12.92 19.95
N LEU A 55 -0.72 13.94 20.44
CA LEU A 55 -1.32 13.94 21.79
C LEU A 55 -2.45 12.89 21.91
N GLU A 56 -3.22 12.67 20.85
CA GLU A 56 -4.27 11.66 20.84
C GLU A 56 -3.69 10.26 20.88
N ARG A 57 -2.65 10.00 20.07
CA ARG A 57 -1.93 8.72 20.07
C ARG A 57 -1.37 8.41 21.45
N ARG A 58 -0.64 9.36 22.07
CA ARG A 58 -0.13 9.22 23.44
C ARG A 58 -1.22 8.95 24.47
N ASN A 59 -2.38 9.61 24.35
CA ASN A 59 -3.51 9.37 25.25
C ASN A 59 -4.11 7.97 25.07
N ILE A 60 -4.25 7.48 23.83
CA ILE A 60 -4.72 6.11 23.54
C ILE A 60 -3.74 5.08 24.10
N GLU A 61 -2.44 5.25 23.83
CA GLU A 61 -1.37 4.38 24.35
C GLU A 61 -1.38 4.31 25.89
N LYS A 62 -1.47 5.48 26.56
CA LYS A 62 -1.58 5.55 28.02
C LYS A 62 -2.82 4.82 28.54
N ASN A 63 -3.98 5.06 27.94
CA ASN A 63 -5.24 4.44 28.39
C ASN A 63 -5.29 2.93 28.10
N LEU A 64 -4.60 2.44 27.07
CA LEU A 64 -4.36 1.01 26.83
C LEU A 64 -3.50 0.41 27.94
N LYS A 65 -2.37 1.04 28.26
CA LYS A 65 -1.45 0.60 29.30
C LYS A 65 -2.11 0.59 30.69
N GLU A 66 -2.94 1.59 30.99
CA GLU A 66 -3.73 1.68 32.22
C GLU A 66 -4.95 0.73 32.24
N GLY A 67 -5.28 0.07 31.12
CA GLY A 67 -6.42 -0.86 31.02
C GLY A 67 -7.79 -0.19 30.95
N LYS A 68 -7.85 1.13 30.72
CA LYS A 68 -9.10 1.88 30.49
C LYS A 68 -9.71 1.60 29.11
N ILE A 69 -8.85 1.29 28.13
CA ILE A 69 -9.25 0.80 26.81
C ILE A 69 -9.07 -0.72 26.82
N THR A 70 -10.14 -1.45 26.52
CA THR A 70 -10.13 -2.91 26.43
C THR A 70 -10.06 -3.40 24.99
N THR A 71 -10.38 -2.56 24.01
CA THR A 71 -10.27 -2.93 22.60
C THR A 71 -9.67 -1.79 21.77
N VAL A 72 -8.63 -2.09 21.00
CA VAL A 72 -8.04 -1.15 20.04
C VAL A 72 -8.07 -1.73 18.63
N ILE A 73 -8.49 -0.92 17.67
CA ILE A 73 -8.45 -1.25 16.25
C ILE A 73 -7.31 -0.44 15.62
N SER A 74 -6.35 -1.09 14.98
CA SER A 74 -5.17 -0.42 14.45
C SER A 74 -4.83 -0.87 13.03
N THR A 75 -4.16 0.02 12.30
CA THR A 75 -3.30 -0.38 11.16
C THR A 75 -2.01 -1.04 11.69
N ASN A 76 -0.98 -1.21 10.85
CA ASN A 76 0.37 -1.60 11.29
C ASN A 76 1.03 -0.59 12.26
N ALA A 77 0.40 0.54 12.57
CA ALA A 77 0.95 1.57 13.45
C ALA A 77 1.19 1.10 14.92
N LEU A 78 0.54 0.01 15.37
CA LEU A 78 0.81 -0.63 16.68
C LEU A 78 1.58 -1.94 16.56
N GLU A 79 2.13 -2.25 15.38
CA GLU A 79 2.85 -3.50 15.13
C GLU A 79 4.21 -3.52 15.84
N LEU A 80 4.99 -2.43 15.77
CA LEU A 80 6.35 -2.36 16.32
C LEU A 80 6.56 -1.18 17.30
N GLY A 81 7.38 -1.40 18.34
CA GLY A 81 8.08 -0.33 19.07
C GLY A 81 7.34 0.41 20.19
N ILE A 82 6.04 0.22 20.38
CA ILE A 82 5.28 0.93 21.44
C ILE A 82 4.91 -0.02 22.58
N ASP A 83 5.21 0.39 23.82
CA ASP A 83 4.74 -0.28 25.03
C ASP A 83 3.29 0.13 25.36
N ILE A 84 2.35 -0.54 24.69
CA ILE A 84 0.91 -0.41 24.96
C ILE A 84 0.43 -1.33 26.09
N GLY A 85 1.37 -1.91 26.85
CA GLY A 85 1.10 -3.02 27.75
C GLY A 85 0.82 -4.33 27.02
N SER A 86 0.28 -5.30 27.75
CA SER A 86 -0.02 -6.65 27.26
C SER A 86 -1.52 -6.80 26.98
N LEU A 87 -1.86 -7.41 25.86
CA LEU A 87 -3.23 -7.80 25.52
C LEU A 87 -3.40 -9.31 25.61
N ASP A 88 -4.64 -9.77 25.70
CA ASP A 88 -4.98 -11.18 25.84
C ASP A 88 -5.27 -11.81 24.46
N VAL A 89 -5.80 -11.00 23.53
CA VAL A 89 -6.22 -11.45 22.20
C VAL A 89 -5.69 -10.51 21.12
N SER A 90 -5.15 -11.10 20.05
CA SER A 90 -4.84 -10.41 18.79
C SER A 90 -5.74 -10.95 17.69
N ILE A 91 -6.39 -10.07 16.94
CA ILE A 91 -7.20 -10.40 15.78
C ILE A 91 -6.61 -9.70 14.57
N THR A 92 -6.19 -10.45 13.57
CA THR A 92 -5.64 -9.93 12.32
C THR A 92 -6.68 -10.13 11.21
N ALA A 93 -7.26 -9.04 10.72
CA ALA A 93 -8.30 -9.08 9.69
C ALA A 93 -7.68 -9.00 8.29
N GLY A 94 -7.52 -10.17 7.68
CA GLY A 94 -6.75 -10.39 6.46
C GLY A 94 -5.25 -10.54 6.74
N TYR A 95 -4.52 -11.18 5.83
CA TYR A 95 -3.08 -11.34 5.97
C TYR A 95 -2.39 -9.96 5.90
N PRO A 96 -1.46 -9.64 6.82
CA PRO A 96 -0.88 -8.30 6.89
C PRO A 96 0.13 -7.98 5.78
N GLY A 97 0.39 -8.93 4.88
CA GLY A 97 1.32 -8.79 3.75
C GLY A 97 2.58 -9.61 3.93
N THR A 98 3.08 -9.71 5.17
CA THR A 98 4.30 -10.46 5.51
C THR A 98 4.09 -11.36 6.74
N ILE A 99 4.81 -12.47 6.81
CA ILE A 99 4.88 -13.40 7.94
C ILE A 99 5.47 -12.66 9.14
N SER A 100 6.52 -11.86 8.93
CA SER A 100 7.11 -11.01 9.96
C SER A 100 6.05 -10.09 10.60
N SER A 101 5.25 -9.39 9.78
CA SER A 101 4.18 -8.54 10.31
C SER A 101 3.12 -9.34 11.05
N PHE A 102 2.72 -10.51 10.54
CA PHE A 102 1.79 -11.37 11.26
C PHE A 102 2.31 -11.82 12.62
N LEU A 103 3.58 -12.22 12.71
CA LEU A 103 4.21 -12.62 13.96
C LEU A 103 4.33 -11.45 14.94
N GLN A 104 4.68 -10.26 14.46
CA GLN A 104 4.71 -9.04 15.28
C GLN A 104 3.33 -8.66 15.80
N GLN A 105 2.30 -8.69 14.94
CA GLN A 105 0.91 -8.44 15.32
C GLN A 105 0.37 -9.49 16.31
N SER A 106 0.73 -10.75 16.11
CA SER A 106 0.39 -11.85 17.04
C SER A 106 1.09 -11.68 18.39
N GLY A 107 2.35 -11.26 18.39
CA GLY A 107 3.15 -11.03 19.60
C GLY A 107 2.65 -9.88 20.48
N ARG A 108 1.66 -9.09 20.02
CA ARG A 108 0.95 -8.10 20.86
C ARG A 108 -0.01 -8.74 21.87
N ALA A 109 -0.38 -10.00 21.66
CA ALA A 109 -1.10 -10.80 22.63
C ALA A 109 -0.15 -11.78 23.32
N GLY A 110 -0.26 -11.89 24.66
CA GLY A 110 0.60 -12.79 25.44
C GLY A 110 1.28 -12.12 26.63
N ARG A 111 1.11 -12.71 27.83
CA ARG A 111 1.98 -12.49 28.99
C ARG A 111 2.75 -13.76 29.29
N ARG A 112 3.84 -13.65 30.06
CA ARG A 112 4.67 -14.80 30.48
C ARG A 112 3.90 -15.94 31.16
N ASN A 113 2.75 -15.67 31.81
CA ASN A 113 1.99 -16.64 32.61
C ASN A 113 0.47 -16.71 32.31
N SER A 114 -0.01 -16.17 31.18
CA SER A 114 -1.45 -16.25 30.83
C SER A 114 -1.65 -16.76 29.42
N THR A 115 -2.73 -17.50 29.22
CA THR A 115 -3.17 -17.92 27.88
C THR A 115 -3.43 -16.69 27.03
N ALA A 116 -2.94 -16.72 25.79
CA ALA A 116 -3.25 -15.72 24.78
C ALA A 116 -3.74 -16.39 23.51
N ILE A 117 -4.52 -15.64 22.73
CA ILE A 117 -5.10 -16.14 21.48
C ILE A 117 -4.72 -15.16 20.37
N SER A 118 -4.11 -15.67 19.30
CA SER A 118 -3.99 -14.94 18.03
C SER A 118 -4.94 -15.56 17.02
N ILE A 119 -5.76 -14.72 16.39
CA ILE A 119 -6.78 -15.12 15.41
C ILE A 119 -6.50 -14.39 14.11
N ILE A 120 -6.28 -15.13 13.02
CA ILE A 120 -6.33 -14.56 11.67
C ILE A 120 -7.72 -14.80 11.07
N VAL A 121 -8.32 -13.76 10.51
CA VAL A 121 -9.58 -13.83 9.78
C VAL A 121 -9.30 -13.52 8.32
N ALA A 122 -9.07 -14.54 7.50
CA ALA A 122 -8.85 -14.35 6.07
C ALA A 122 -10.07 -13.72 5.39
N SER A 123 -9.77 -12.80 4.48
CA SER A 123 -10.71 -12.32 3.47
C SER A 123 -10.74 -13.27 2.27
N SER A 124 -11.52 -12.90 1.25
CA SER A 124 -11.54 -13.60 -0.03
C SER A 124 -10.34 -13.29 -0.93
N ALA A 125 -9.40 -12.42 -0.52
CA ALA A 125 -8.21 -12.12 -1.31
C ALA A 125 -7.38 -13.39 -1.56
N PRO A 126 -6.74 -13.56 -2.75
CA PRO A 126 -5.94 -14.74 -3.05
C PRO A 126 -4.84 -14.99 -2.05
N ILE A 127 -4.12 -13.94 -1.64
CA ILE A 127 -3.03 -14.09 -0.69
C ILE A 127 -3.51 -14.65 0.65
N ASP A 128 -4.64 -14.16 1.18
CA ASP A 128 -5.22 -14.67 2.42
C ASP A 128 -5.62 -16.15 2.29
N GLN A 129 -6.21 -16.52 1.16
CA GLN A 129 -6.68 -17.88 0.88
C GLN A 129 -5.50 -18.83 0.65
N PHE A 130 -4.45 -18.38 -0.03
CA PHE A 130 -3.22 -19.12 -0.20
C PHE A 130 -2.58 -19.41 1.16
N MET A 131 -2.41 -18.38 2.00
CA MET A 131 -1.79 -18.52 3.32
C MET A 131 -2.54 -19.50 4.23
N ILE A 132 -3.88 -19.46 4.26
CA ILE A 132 -4.67 -20.39 5.08
C ILE A 132 -4.66 -21.83 4.53
N ASN A 133 -4.67 -22.00 3.21
CA ASN A 133 -4.65 -23.34 2.61
C ASN A 133 -3.25 -23.98 2.60
N HIS A 134 -2.19 -23.19 2.85
CA HIS A 134 -0.80 -23.67 2.92
C HIS A 134 -0.17 -23.35 4.28
N PRO A 135 -0.67 -23.91 5.40
CA PRO A 135 -0.18 -23.57 6.74
C PRO A 135 1.28 -23.97 6.96
N VAL A 136 1.78 -25.01 6.27
CA VAL A 136 3.20 -25.39 6.34
C VAL A 136 4.09 -24.29 5.74
N TYR A 137 3.67 -23.65 4.65
CA TYR A 137 4.36 -22.48 4.09
C TYR A 137 4.37 -21.32 5.10
N PHE A 138 3.22 -21.07 5.72
CA PHE A 138 3.04 -19.96 6.65
C PHE A 138 3.86 -20.09 7.95
N PHE A 139 3.99 -21.30 8.51
CA PHE A 139 4.72 -21.54 9.76
C PHE A 139 6.14 -22.08 9.57
N GLY A 140 6.46 -22.65 8.41
CA GLY A 140 7.72 -23.33 8.13
C GLY A 140 8.79 -22.46 7.50
N ASN A 141 8.43 -21.31 6.92
CA ASN A 141 9.39 -20.40 6.29
C ASN A 141 9.99 -19.41 7.30
N SER A 142 11.25 -19.04 7.05
CA SER A 142 11.90 -17.93 7.75
C SER A 142 11.19 -16.60 7.39
N PRO A 143 11.11 -15.63 8.32
CA PRO A 143 10.64 -14.29 8.02
C PRO A 143 11.36 -13.67 6.81
N GLU A 144 10.64 -12.74 6.17
CA GLU A 144 11.02 -12.01 4.96
C GLU A 144 12.44 -11.43 4.98
N SER A 145 13.10 -11.40 3.80
CA SER A 145 14.38 -10.71 3.61
C SER A 145 14.15 -9.20 3.46
N GLY A 146 14.92 -8.38 4.19
CA GLY A 146 14.90 -6.93 4.01
C GLY A 146 15.56 -6.54 2.69
N ILE A 147 14.78 -6.28 1.65
CA ILE A 147 15.28 -5.73 0.38
C ILE A 147 15.44 -4.22 0.55
N ILE A 148 16.61 -3.71 0.20
CA ILE A 148 16.90 -2.27 0.15
C ILE A 148 17.48 -1.95 -1.24
N ASN A 149 17.23 -0.74 -1.72
CA ASN A 149 17.93 -0.15 -2.85
C ASN A 149 18.82 0.98 -2.34
N PRO A 150 20.11 0.72 -2.05
CA PRO A 150 21.05 1.76 -1.61
C PRO A 150 21.29 2.83 -2.68
N ASN A 151 20.99 2.53 -3.95
CA ASN A 151 21.19 3.42 -5.09
C ASN A 151 19.93 4.21 -5.46
N ASN A 152 18.87 4.22 -4.63
CA ASN A 152 17.74 5.11 -4.85
C ASN A 152 18.24 6.57 -4.81
N LEU A 153 18.21 7.23 -5.97
CA LEU A 153 18.84 8.53 -6.16
C LEU A 153 18.22 9.61 -5.27
N ILE A 154 16.90 9.60 -5.05
CA ILE A 154 16.23 10.54 -4.13
C ILE A 154 16.77 10.38 -2.71
N ILE A 155 16.80 9.13 -2.21
CA ILE A 155 17.28 8.84 -0.86
C ILE A 155 18.75 9.24 -0.73
N LEU A 156 19.57 8.87 -1.72
CA LEU A 156 21.00 9.13 -1.72
C LEU A 156 21.33 10.62 -1.76
N ILE A 157 20.69 11.41 -2.64
CA ILE A 157 20.86 12.88 -2.68
C ILE A 157 20.48 13.49 -1.34
N ASN A 158 19.33 13.11 -0.77
CA ASN A 158 18.85 13.63 0.51
C ASN A 158 19.84 13.32 1.65
N HIS A 159 20.37 12.10 1.70
CA HIS A 159 21.34 11.73 2.72
C HIS A 159 22.74 12.33 2.50
N ILE A 160 23.17 12.53 1.25
CA ILE A 160 24.43 13.24 0.95
C ILE A 160 24.32 14.71 1.36
N LYS A 161 23.17 15.37 1.14
CA LYS A 161 22.91 16.74 1.65
C LYS A 161 23.07 16.80 3.17
N CYS A 162 22.43 15.88 3.90
CA CYS A 162 22.58 15.78 5.36
C CYS A 162 24.03 15.52 5.78
N ALA A 163 24.70 14.57 5.14
CA ALA A 163 26.08 14.23 5.45
C ALA A 163 27.03 15.42 5.21
N ALA A 164 26.85 16.17 4.11
CA ALA A 164 27.65 17.34 3.77
C ALA A 164 27.41 18.52 4.72
N PHE A 165 26.17 18.64 5.25
CA PHE A 165 25.85 19.58 6.32
C PHE A 165 26.55 19.19 7.64
N GLU A 166 26.56 17.90 7.98
CA GLU A 166 27.21 17.39 9.19
C GLU A 166 28.74 17.54 9.13
N LEU A 167 29.35 17.11 8.02
CA LEU A 167 30.79 17.17 7.76
C LEU A 167 31.08 17.37 6.26
N PRO A 168 31.99 18.28 5.88
CA PRO A 168 32.39 18.45 4.49
C PRO A 168 33.01 17.17 3.90
N PHE A 169 32.56 16.77 2.71
CA PHE A 169 33.13 15.64 1.96
C PHE A 169 34.49 16.00 1.39
N SER A 170 35.45 15.08 1.43
CA SER A 170 36.74 15.23 0.75
C SER A 170 36.70 14.70 -0.68
N ASP A 171 37.56 15.19 -1.56
CA ASP A 171 37.62 14.70 -2.94
C ASP A 171 37.90 13.19 -3.02
N GLY A 172 37.06 12.47 -3.78
CA GLY A 172 37.13 11.01 -3.93
C GLY A 172 36.66 10.22 -2.71
N GLU A 173 36.12 10.88 -1.68
CA GLU A 173 35.46 10.22 -0.56
C GLU A 173 34.14 9.58 -1.02
N LYS A 174 33.95 8.30 -0.70
CA LYS A 174 32.76 7.54 -1.10
C LYS A 174 31.70 7.54 -0.01
N PHE A 175 30.45 7.76 -0.38
CA PHE A 175 29.27 7.59 0.48
C PHE A 175 28.60 6.23 0.26
N GLY A 176 29.38 5.16 0.28
CA GLY A 176 28.90 3.79 0.07
C GLY A 176 28.50 3.45 -1.38
N VAL A 177 28.62 4.39 -2.31
CA VAL A 177 28.30 4.24 -3.74
C VAL A 177 29.40 4.86 -4.61
N ASP A 178 29.46 4.47 -5.88
CA ASP A 178 30.46 5.00 -6.83
C ASP A 178 30.06 6.37 -7.42
N THR A 179 28.77 6.72 -7.37
CA THR A 179 28.22 7.97 -7.93
C THR A 179 28.30 9.17 -6.98
N THR A 180 29.02 9.07 -5.84
CA THR A 180 29.11 10.14 -4.85
C THR A 180 29.63 11.45 -5.44
N ASP A 181 30.74 11.41 -6.20
CA ASP A 181 31.33 12.60 -6.80
C ASP A 181 30.41 13.28 -7.83
N GLU A 182 29.65 12.51 -8.60
CA GLU A 182 28.68 13.03 -9.56
C GLU A 182 27.55 13.78 -8.85
N ILE A 183 27.07 13.24 -7.73
CA ILE A 183 26.04 13.87 -6.91
C ILE A 183 26.58 15.13 -6.23
N LEU A 184 27.81 15.11 -5.70
CA LEU A 184 28.43 16.28 -5.08
C LEU A 184 28.57 17.44 -6.10
N LYS A 185 29.04 17.13 -7.32
CA LYS A 185 29.09 18.11 -8.43
C LYS A 185 27.71 18.64 -8.79
N TYR A 186 26.72 17.77 -8.93
CA TYR A 186 25.35 18.18 -9.18
C TYR A 186 24.84 19.13 -8.08
N LEU A 187 25.12 18.84 -6.81
CA LEU A 187 24.71 19.69 -5.70
C LEU A 187 25.43 21.05 -5.67
N GLU A 188 26.69 21.13 -6.12
CA GLU A 188 27.38 22.41 -6.32
C GLU A 188 26.80 23.20 -7.49
N ASP A 189 26.54 22.55 -8.63
CA ASP A 189 25.94 23.19 -9.80
C ASP A 189 24.57 23.81 -9.47
N ASN A 190 23.86 23.21 -8.50
CA ASN A 190 22.58 23.71 -7.99
C ASN A 190 22.71 24.67 -6.79
N GLY A 191 23.93 25.05 -6.41
CA GLY A 191 24.19 26.02 -5.33
C GLY A 191 23.90 25.51 -3.92
N VAL A 192 23.79 24.20 -3.73
CA VAL A 192 23.58 23.56 -2.42
C VAL A 192 24.92 23.39 -1.70
N LEU A 193 25.93 22.94 -2.44
CA LEU A 193 27.31 22.79 -1.96
C LEU A 193 28.23 23.81 -2.63
N HIS A 194 29.40 24.02 -2.04
CA HIS A 194 30.50 24.76 -2.65
C HIS A 194 31.80 23.97 -2.48
N HIS A 195 32.46 23.70 -3.59
CA HIS A 195 33.79 23.11 -3.58
C HIS A 195 34.84 24.18 -3.28
N SER A 196 35.64 23.96 -2.25
CA SER A 196 36.73 24.86 -1.87
C SER A 196 37.90 24.05 -1.33
N GLY A 197 39.06 24.17 -2.00
CA GLY A 197 40.22 23.36 -1.69
C GLY A 197 40.03 21.92 -2.17
N ASP A 198 40.10 20.98 -1.23
CA ASP A 198 39.93 19.54 -1.44
C ASP A 198 38.60 19.00 -0.87
N LYS A 199 37.63 19.91 -0.60
CA LYS A 199 36.39 19.59 0.09
C LYS A 199 35.14 20.29 -0.44
N TRP A 200 34.02 19.62 -0.25
CA TRP A 200 32.66 20.08 -0.55
C TRP A 200 31.97 20.54 0.73
N HIS A 201 31.64 21.82 0.80
CA HIS A 201 31.04 22.45 1.97
C HIS A 201 29.56 22.75 1.74
N TRP A 202 28.74 22.53 2.78
CA TRP A 202 27.34 22.99 2.78
C TRP A 202 27.24 24.51 2.77
N THR A 203 26.35 25.06 1.93
CA THR A 203 26.21 26.51 1.75
C THR A 203 24.86 27.09 2.14
N GLU A 204 23.81 26.27 2.20
CA GLU A 204 22.49 26.77 2.51
C GLU A 204 22.32 27.07 4.01
N ALA A 205 21.44 28.00 4.34
CA ALA A 205 21.12 28.30 5.74
C ALA A 205 20.14 27.27 6.36
N ILE A 206 19.49 26.45 5.52
CA ILE A 206 18.44 25.52 5.92
C ILE A 206 19.08 24.22 6.41
N TYR A 207 18.51 23.64 7.47
CA TYR A 207 18.93 22.34 7.98
C TYR A 207 18.27 21.23 7.15
N PRO A 208 19.04 20.47 6.33
CA PRO A 208 18.46 19.55 5.34
C PRO A 208 17.60 18.45 5.95
N ALA A 209 17.92 17.99 7.17
CA ALA A 209 17.18 16.91 7.80
C ALA A 209 15.75 17.29 8.20
N GLU A 210 15.39 18.58 8.24
CA GLU A 210 13.99 19.00 8.46
C GLU A 210 13.10 18.72 7.24
N GLU A 211 13.68 18.67 6.03
CA GLU A 211 12.96 18.48 4.78
C GLU A 211 12.89 17.02 4.33
N ILE A 212 13.52 16.10 5.08
CA ILE A 212 13.66 14.69 4.71
C ILE A 212 12.84 13.82 5.66
N SER A 213 11.92 13.03 5.08
CA SER A 213 11.20 11.98 5.79
C SER A 213 11.86 10.63 5.54
N LEU A 214 12.24 9.93 6.61
CA LEU A 214 12.76 8.55 6.51
C LEU A 214 11.69 7.52 6.13
N ARG A 215 10.40 7.89 6.13
CA ARG A 215 9.27 6.96 5.99
C ARG A 215 8.38 7.24 4.79
N SER A 216 8.47 8.42 4.20
CA SER A 216 7.65 8.83 3.08
C SER A 216 8.55 9.46 2.03
N ALA A 217 8.24 9.20 0.77
CA ALA A 217 9.00 9.77 -0.33
C ALA A 217 8.80 11.29 -0.49
N THR A 218 7.80 11.87 0.19
CA THR A 218 7.60 13.32 0.30
C THR A 218 7.36 13.71 1.76
N THR A 219 7.79 14.92 2.15
CA THR A 219 7.51 15.53 3.46
C THR A 219 6.20 16.32 3.50
N GLU A 220 5.54 16.50 2.36
CA GLU A 220 4.30 17.25 2.28
C GLU A 220 3.11 16.45 2.83
N ASN A 221 2.55 16.91 3.95
CA ASN A 221 1.27 16.42 4.46
C ASN A 221 0.18 17.49 4.28
N PHE A 222 -1.04 17.03 4.02
CA PHE A 222 -2.25 17.83 4.12
C PHE A 222 -2.71 17.93 5.57
N VAL A 223 -2.86 19.15 6.06
CA VAL A 223 -3.43 19.42 7.39
C VAL A 223 -4.95 19.45 7.30
N ILE A 224 -5.62 18.72 8.19
CA ILE A 224 -7.08 18.62 8.22
C ILE A 224 -7.62 19.58 9.28
N VAL A 225 -8.35 20.60 8.82
CA VAL A 225 -8.87 21.70 9.64
C VAL A 225 -10.38 21.58 9.75
N ASP A 226 -10.86 21.33 10.97
CA ASP A 226 -12.28 21.39 11.31
C ASP A 226 -12.74 22.85 11.38
N ILE A 227 -13.65 23.21 10.47
CA ILE A 227 -14.29 24.52 10.37
C ILE A 227 -15.73 24.50 10.92
N SER A 228 -16.12 23.42 11.61
CA SER A 228 -17.32 23.41 12.46
C SER A 228 -17.19 24.41 13.60
N ASN A 229 -18.29 24.74 14.30
CA ASN A 229 -18.25 25.73 15.36
C ASN A 229 -17.65 25.15 16.68
N PRO A 230 -16.57 25.72 17.27
CA PRO A 230 -15.77 26.87 16.79
C PRO A 230 -14.74 26.48 15.72
N PRO A 231 -14.58 27.29 14.66
CA PRO A 231 -13.76 26.92 13.51
C PRO A 231 -12.26 27.01 13.78
N GLY A 232 -11.47 26.26 13.00
CA GLY A 232 -10.02 26.39 12.95
C GLY A 232 -9.25 25.35 13.78
N LYS A 233 -9.93 24.30 14.26
CA LYS A 233 -9.25 23.24 15.01
C LYS A 233 -8.59 22.26 14.04
N VAL A 234 -7.28 22.07 14.17
CA VAL A 234 -6.58 20.98 13.47
C VAL A 234 -6.96 19.65 14.13
N ILE A 235 -7.42 18.70 13.32
CA ILE A 235 -7.87 17.37 13.80
C ILE A 235 -6.98 16.22 13.33
N GLY A 236 -6.07 16.46 12.37
CA GLY A 236 -5.15 15.43 11.91
C GLY A 236 -4.40 15.84 10.65
N GLU A 237 -3.64 14.89 10.13
CA GLU A 237 -2.84 15.03 8.92
C GLU A 237 -3.05 13.83 7.98
N MET A 238 -2.76 14.03 6.70
CA MET A 238 -2.77 13.01 5.66
C MET A 238 -1.59 13.20 4.72
N ASP A 239 -0.94 12.11 4.32
CA ASP A 239 0.10 12.16 3.29
C ASP A 239 -0.43 12.62 1.92
N TYR A 240 0.47 13.24 1.14
CA TYR A 240 0.24 13.80 -0.18
C TYR A 240 -0.52 12.85 -1.13
N PHE A 241 -0.09 11.59 -1.22
CA PHE A 241 -0.64 10.61 -2.17
C PHE A 241 -2.00 10.06 -1.76
N SER A 242 -2.30 10.00 -0.45
CA SER A 242 -3.61 9.55 0.05
C SER A 242 -4.67 10.66 0.04
N ALA A 243 -4.27 11.94 0.07
CA ALA A 243 -5.19 13.07 0.15
C ALA A 243 -6.22 13.13 -0.99
N PRO A 244 -5.87 12.90 -2.28
CA PRO A 244 -6.86 12.91 -3.35
C PRO A 244 -7.94 11.82 -3.22
N MET A 245 -7.62 10.70 -2.58
CA MET A 245 -8.56 9.58 -2.44
C MET A 245 -9.47 9.72 -1.20
N LEU A 246 -8.98 10.39 -0.15
CA LEU A 246 -9.64 10.41 1.16
C LEU A 246 -10.08 11.81 1.64
N LEU A 247 -9.57 12.87 1.01
CA LEU A 247 -9.87 14.27 1.32
C LEU A 247 -10.28 15.06 0.08
N HIS A 248 -10.64 14.43 -1.03
CA HIS A 248 -11.26 15.16 -2.14
C HIS A 248 -12.51 15.90 -1.66
N LYS A 249 -12.89 16.94 -2.39
CA LYS A 249 -14.17 17.63 -2.16
C LYS A 249 -15.31 16.60 -2.13
N ASP A 250 -16.21 16.76 -1.16
CA ASP A 250 -17.32 15.85 -0.87
C ASP A 250 -16.97 14.47 -0.30
N ALA A 251 -15.71 14.20 0.03
CA ALA A 251 -15.33 13.02 0.79
C ALA A 251 -15.91 13.05 2.22
N ILE A 252 -16.15 11.86 2.77
CA ILE A 252 -16.45 11.66 4.19
C ILE A 252 -15.17 11.18 4.89
N TYR A 253 -14.48 12.11 5.54
CA TYR A 253 -13.35 11.82 6.40
C TYR A 253 -13.84 11.35 7.77
N ILE A 254 -13.34 10.19 8.23
CA ILE A 254 -13.68 9.66 9.54
C ILE A 254 -12.45 9.72 10.45
N HIS A 255 -12.63 10.33 11.62
CA HIS A 255 -11.59 10.50 12.61
C HIS A 255 -12.08 10.02 13.97
N ARG A 256 -11.55 8.88 14.43
CA ARG A 256 -11.91 8.23 15.70
C ARG A 256 -13.42 7.92 15.80
N GLY A 257 -14.01 7.55 14.67
CA GLY A 257 -15.46 7.33 14.52
C GLY A 257 -16.32 8.60 14.43
N ILE A 258 -15.73 9.80 14.47
CA ILE A 258 -16.43 11.06 14.18
C ILE A 258 -16.34 11.34 12.69
N GLN A 259 -17.47 11.63 12.06
CA GLN A 259 -17.56 11.87 10.63
C GLN A 259 -17.46 13.36 10.30
N TYR A 260 -16.75 13.65 9.24
CA TYR A 260 -16.55 14.98 8.69
C TYR A 260 -16.74 14.95 7.18
N HIS A 261 -17.53 15.86 6.65
CA HIS A 261 -17.63 16.13 5.22
C HIS A 261 -16.53 17.10 4.82
N VAL A 262 -15.83 16.80 3.74
CA VAL A 262 -14.77 17.66 3.21
C VAL A 262 -15.38 18.72 2.31
N ASP A 263 -15.41 19.95 2.80
CA ASP A 263 -15.98 21.11 2.13
C ASP A 263 -15.08 21.58 0.98
N ASN A 264 -13.77 21.58 1.24
CA ASN A 264 -12.75 21.98 0.26
C ASN A 264 -11.39 21.32 0.52
N LEU A 265 -10.69 20.93 -0.54
CA LEU A 265 -9.29 20.52 -0.52
C LEU A 265 -8.47 21.60 -1.20
N ASP A 266 -7.77 22.41 -0.40
CA ASP A 266 -6.84 23.42 -0.88
C ASP A 266 -5.50 22.75 -1.19
N TRP A 267 -5.29 22.46 -2.47
CA TRP A 267 -4.11 21.75 -2.98
C TRP A 267 -2.82 22.55 -2.84
N GLU A 268 -2.88 23.86 -3.05
CA GLU A 268 -1.72 24.75 -2.99
C GLU A 268 -1.24 24.93 -1.54
N ARG A 269 -2.18 25.17 -0.61
CA ARG A 269 -1.85 25.39 0.80
C ARG A 269 -1.77 24.12 1.64
N LYS A 270 -1.99 22.95 1.02
CA LYS A 270 -2.01 21.63 1.68
C LYS A 270 -2.97 21.58 2.87
N LYS A 271 -4.20 22.07 2.68
CA LYS A 271 -5.23 22.10 3.73
C LYS A 271 -6.54 21.49 3.28
N ALA A 272 -7.08 20.57 4.06
CA ALA A 272 -8.43 20.07 3.89
C ALA A 272 -9.35 20.70 4.92
N TYR A 273 -10.35 21.44 4.47
CA TYR A 273 -11.35 22.08 5.31
C TYR A 273 -12.56 21.17 5.45
N VAL A 274 -12.90 20.81 6.69
CA VAL A 274 -13.91 19.80 6.96
C VAL A 274 -14.97 20.30 7.93
N LYS A 275 -16.21 19.83 7.77
CA LYS A 275 -17.35 20.13 8.65
C LYS A 275 -17.88 18.83 9.23
N ARG A 276 -18.16 18.83 10.53
CA ARG A 276 -18.73 17.68 11.21
C ARG A 276 -20.12 17.36 10.66
N VAL A 277 -20.36 16.10 10.39
CA VAL A 277 -21.64 15.59 9.86
C VAL A 277 -22.04 14.30 10.56
N ASP A 278 -23.28 13.90 10.37
CA ASP A 278 -23.80 12.59 10.77
C ASP A 278 -24.56 11.99 9.59
N VAL A 279 -23.89 11.08 8.86
CA VAL A 279 -24.39 10.46 7.64
C VAL A 279 -24.27 8.94 7.74
N ASN A 280 -25.14 8.24 7.00
CA ASN A 280 -25.20 6.78 7.00
C ASN A 280 -24.33 6.14 5.90
N TYR A 281 -23.33 6.85 5.38
CA TYR A 281 -22.44 6.37 4.32
C TYR A 281 -21.01 6.86 4.53
N TYR A 282 -20.06 6.21 3.85
CA TYR A 282 -18.68 6.68 3.70
C TYR A 282 -18.35 6.80 2.21
N THR A 283 -17.24 7.45 1.89
CA THR A 283 -16.80 7.62 0.50
C THR A 283 -15.61 6.74 0.18
N ASP A 284 -15.55 6.26 -1.06
CA ASP A 284 -14.44 5.47 -1.59
C ASP A 284 -14.14 5.95 -3.02
N ALA A 285 -12.91 6.39 -3.27
CA ALA A 285 -12.50 7.02 -4.51
C ALA A 285 -11.84 6.03 -5.47
N GLU A 286 -11.95 6.29 -6.77
CA GLU A 286 -11.28 5.55 -7.83
C GLU A 286 -10.23 6.41 -8.55
N MET A 287 -9.07 5.81 -8.76
CA MET A 287 -7.94 6.44 -9.43
C MET A 287 -7.73 5.80 -10.80
N LYS A 288 -7.62 6.64 -11.83
CA LYS A 288 -7.22 6.23 -13.17
C LYS A 288 -5.72 6.41 -13.30
N THR A 289 -5.03 5.38 -13.75
CA THR A 289 -3.57 5.39 -13.92
C THR A 289 -3.21 5.30 -15.41
N SER A 290 -2.19 6.06 -15.81
CA SER A 290 -1.52 5.98 -17.10
C SER A 290 -0.01 5.86 -16.89
N ILE A 291 0.69 5.21 -17.82
CA ILE A 291 2.11 4.86 -17.70
C ILE A 291 2.85 5.25 -18.98
N ASP A 292 3.95 5.99 -18.82
CA ASP A 292 4.92 6.25 -19.88
C ASP A 292 6.26 5.62 -19.56
N VAL A 293 6.79 4.82 -20.48
CA VAL A 293 8.19 4.35 -20.39
C VAL A 293 9.13 5.53 -20.61
N LEU A 294 10.06 5.74 -19.67
CA LEU A 294 11.09 6.78 -19.72
C LEU A 294 12.39 6.20 -20.27
N HIS A 295 12.83 5.06 -19.73
CA HIS A 295 14.08 4.41 -20.08
C HIS A 295 13.95 2.87 -20.02
N GLU A 296 14.67 2.16 -20.89
CA GLU A 296 14.75 0.69 -20.90
C GLU A 296 16.21 0.29 -20.59
N ASP A 297 16.41 -0.45 -19.49
CA ASP A 297 17.76 -0.80 -19.01
C ASP A 297 18.17 -2.22 -19.42
N GLU A 298 17.29 -3.18 -19.18
CA GLU A 298 17.54 -4.60 -19.43
C GLU A 298 16.33 -5.25 -20.11
N GLU A 299 16.59 -6.10 -21.09
CA GLU A 299 15.57 -6.84 -21.80
C GLU A 299 15.92 -8.33 -21.87
N LYS A 300 14.93 -9.18 -21.60
CA LYS A 300 14.97 -10.63 -21.80
C LYS A 300 13.87 -11.03 -22.77
N HIS A 301 14.23 -11.63 -23.90
CA HIS A 301 13.26 -12.16 -24.84
C HIS A 301 12.82 -13.57 -24.46
N PHE A 302 11.52 -13.83 -24.66
CA PHE A 302 10.95 -15.17 -24.70
C PHE A 302 10.10 -15.28 -25.96
N GLY A 303 9.89 -16.48 -26.50
CA GLY A 303 9.53 -16.72 -27.91
C GLY A 303 8.58 -15.72 -28.61
N PHE A 304 7.52 -15.24 -27.95
CA PHE A 304 6.53 -14.31 -28.50
C PHE A 304 6.38 -13.03 -27.66
N GLY A 305 7.41 -12.63 -26.92
CA GLY A 305 7.34 -11.44 -26.09
C GLY A 305 8.70 -11.03 -25.55
N LYS A 306 8.68 -10.04 -24.68
CA LYS A 306 9.86 -9.56 -23.99
C LYS A 306 9.50 -9.13 -22.58
N LEU A 307 10.41 -9.39 -21.66
CA LEU A 307 10.40 -8.87 -20.31
C LEU A 307 11.42 -7.74 -20.28
N THR A 308 11.00 -6.55 -19.92
CA THR A 308 11.87 -5.36 -19.90
C THR A 308 11.86 -4.77 -18.50
N TYR A 309 13.03 -4.39 -18.01
CA TYR A 309 13.24 -3.61 -16.79
C TYR A 309 13.69 -2.20 -17.16
N GLY A 310 13.18 -1.20 -16.46
CA GLY A 310 13.59 0.19 -16.63
C GLY A 310 12.70 1.16 -15.86
N ASP A 311 12.80 2.43 -16.22
CA ASP A 311 12.10 3.52 -15.54
C ASP A 311 10.81 3.91 -16.27
N ILE A 312 9.77 4.16 -15.48
CA ILE A 312 8.47 4.62 -15.96
C ILE A 312 8.01 5.86 -15.18
N SER A 313 7.24 6.72 -15.85
CA SER A 313 6.42 7.74 -15.22
C SER A 313 5.00 7.21 -15.06
N VAL A 314 4.50 7.21 -13.83
CA VAL A 314 3.14 6.79 -13.48
C VAL A 314 2.31 8.03 -13.18
N ARG A 315 1.32 8.29 -14.03
CA ARG A 315 0.39 9.41 -13.86
C ARG A 315 -0.98 8.93 -13.41
N SER A 316 -1.41 9.43 -12.25
CA SER A 316 -2.60 8.97 -11.54
C SER A 316 -3.56 10.12 -11.27
N THR A 317 -4.77 10.01 -11.81
CA THR A 317 -5.82 11.02 -11.68
C THR A 317 -7.02 10.42 -10.94
N PRO A 318 -7.43 10.99 -9.78
CA PRO A 318 -8.69 10.61 -9.14
C PRO A 318 -9.87 11.06 -10.02
N THR A 319 -10.84 10.19 -10.27
CA THR A 319 -11.89 10.46 -11.27
C THR A 319 -13.28 10.53 -10.68
N ILE A 320 -13.65 9.53 -9.90
CA ILE A 320 -14.95 9.42 -9.25
C ILE A 320 -14.79 8.92 -7.83
N PHE A 321 -15.81 9.14 -7.00
CA PHE A 321 -15.97 8.45 -5.74
C PHE A 321 -17.36 7.88 -5.62
N LYS A 322 -17.48 6.76 -4.90
CA LYS A 322 -18.74 6.11 -4.54
C LYS A 322 -19.14 6.52 -3.13
N LYS A 323 -20.44 6.62 -2.90
CA LYS A 323 -21.06 6.73 -1.57
C LYS A 323 -21.51 5.34 -1.18
N ILE A 324 -20.88 4.77 -0.16
CA ILE A 324 -21.12 3.40 0.27
C ILE A 324 -21.82 3.44 1.63
N LYS A 325 -23.01 2.84 1.70
CA LYS A 325 -23.81 2.82 2.92
C LYS A 325 -23.10 2.04 4.02
N LEU A 326 -23.10 2.59 5.23
CA LEU A 326 -22.58 1.93 6.42
C LEU A 326 -23.39 0.65 6.69
N PHE A 327 -22.72 -0.35 7.27
CA PHE A 327 -23.23 -1.69 7.59
C PHE A 327 -23.61 -2.58 6.41
N THR A 328 -24.37 -2.07 5.42
CA THR A 328 -24.79 -2.87 4.26
C THR A 328 -23.74 -2.91 3.16
N HIS A 329 -22.84 -1.93 3.13
CA HIS A 329 -21.82 -1.77 2.09
C HIS A 329 -22.38 -1.66 0.66
N GLU A 330 -23.63 -1.21 0.55
CA GLU A 330 -24.30 -0.98 -0.73
C GLU A 330 -23.87 0.38 -1.30
N ASN A 331 -23.61 0.43 -2.61
CA ASN A 331 -23.41 1.69 -3.31
C ASN A 331 -24.75 2.43 -3.43
N ILE A 332 -24.81 3.65 -2.89
CA ILE A 332 -26.01 4.51 -2.89
C ILE A 332 -25.86 5.75 -3.78
N GLY A 333 -24.72 5.91 -4.45
CA GLY A 333 -24.48 7.04 -5.34
C GLY A 333 -23.01 7.25 -5.63
N TRP A 334 -22.72 8.23 -6.48
CA TRP A 334 -21.35 8.58 -6.85
C TRP A 334 -21.22 10.09 -7.07
N GLY A 335 -19.97 10.56 -7.14
CA GLY A 335 -19.62 11.93 -7.50
C GLY A 335 -18.32 11.95 -8.30
N LYS A 336 -18.01 13.10 -8.91
CA LYS A 336 -16.75 13.31 -9.65
C LYS A 336 -15.70 13.92 -8.73
N ILE A 337 -14.44 13.63 -9.02
CA ILE A 337 -13.29 14.27 -8.40
C ILE A 337 -12.58 15.09 -9.48
N GLU A 338 -12.31 16.34 -9.16
CA GLU A 338 -11.54 17.26 -10.00
C GLU A 338 -10.33 17.70 -9.17
N LEU A 339 -9.21 17.02 -9.38
CA LEU A 339 -7.94 17.29 -8.73
C LEU A 339 -6.82 17.14 -9.76
N PRO A 340 -5.65 17.76 -9.51
CA PRO A 340 -4.51 17.62 -10.41
C PRO A 340 -4.08 16.16 -10.54
N GLU A 341 -3.52 15.85 -11.70
CA GLU A 341 -2.85 14.57 -11.93
C GLU A 341 -1.60 14.47 -11.04
N LEU A 342 -1.45 13.32 -10.39
CA LEU A 342 -0.25 12.99 -9.65
C LEU A 342 0.72 12.25 -10.57
N GLU A 343 1.98 12.66 -10.56
CA GLU A 343 3.05 11.99 -11.30
C GLU A 343 4.06 11.38 -10.33
N MET A 344 4.49 10.17 -10.63
CA MET A 344 5.53 9.46 -9.88
C MET A 344 6.41 8.68 -10.85
N ASP A 345 7.68 9.06 -10.90
CA ASP A 345 8.70 8.28 -11.59
C ASP A 345 9.15 7.13 -10.69
N THR A 346 9.27 5.93 -11.25
CA THR A 346 9.62 4.72 -10.51
C THR A 346 10.19 3.65 -11.44
N SER A 347 10.87 2.67 -10.87
CA SER A 347 11.34 1.50 -11.60
C SER A 347 10.21 0.49 -11.81
N ALA A 348 10.21 -0.17 -12.96
CA ALA A 348 9.24 -1.18 -13.34
C ALA A 348 9.87 -2.36 -14.07
N VAL A 349 9.17 -3.49 -14.03
CA VAL A 349 9.30 -4.57 -14.99
C VAL A 349 8.00 -4.67 -15.76
N TRP A 350 8.07 -4.81 -17.07
CA TRP A 350 6.89 -5.06 -17.88
C TRP A 350 7.06 -6.20 -18.86
N ILE A 351 5.94 -6.89 -19.06
CA ILE A 351 5.80 -7.99 -20.00
C ILE A 351 5.12 -7.41 -21.24
N GLU A 352 5.81 -7.37 -22.36
CA GLU A 352 5.22 -7.04 -23.66
C GLU A 352 5.04 -8.31 -24.48
N LEU A 353 3.84 -8.51 -25.03
CA LEU A 353 3.49 -9.73 -25.77
C LEU A 353 3.32 -9.41 -27.26
N ASN A 354 4.08 -10.07 -28.12
CA ASN A 354 3.81 -10.20 -29.54
C ASN A 354 2.74 -11.29 -29.76
N TYR A 355 1.54 -11.05 -29.21
CA TYR A 355 0.45 -12.03 -29.18
C TYR A 355 -0.77 -11.48 -29.92
N ASP A 356 -1.10 -12.07 -31.07
CA ASP A 356 -2.39 -11.84 -31.71
C ASP A 356 -3.42 -12.84 -31.16
N HIS A 357 -4.23 -12.37 -30.22
CA HIS A 357 -5.28 -13.19 -29.60
C HIS A 357 -6.36 -13.61 -30.59
N LYS A 358 -6.54 -12.87 -31.70
CA LYS A 358 -7.54 -13.17 -32.73
C LYS A 358 -7.14 -14.37 -33.58
N GLU A 359 -5.85 -14.55 -33.87
CA GLU A 359 -5.34 -15.76 -34.54
C GLU A 359 -5.60 -17.03 -33.72
N LYS A 360 -5.70 -16.91 -32.39
CA LYS A 360 -6.01 -18.00 -31.47
C LYS A 360 -7.52 -18.18 -31.24
N GLY A 361 -8.36 -17.40 -31.93
CA GLY A 361 -9.82 -17.45 -31.79
C GLY A 361 -10.34 -16.88 -30.47
N ILE A 362 -9.54 -16.10 -29.75
CA ILE A 362 -9.94 -15.41 -28.53
C ILE A 362 -10.49 -14.04 -28.92
N ASN A 363 -11.68 -13.69 -28.43
CA ASN A 363 -12.25 -12.36 -28.66
C ASN A 363 -11.61 -11.31 -27.73
N ASP A 364 -11.84 -10.03 -28.02
CA ASP A 364 -11.22 -8.92 -27.28
C ASP A 364 -11.57 -8.94 -25.78
N ASP A 365 -12.83 -9.21 -25.42
CA ASP A 365 -13.29 -9.26 -24.02
C ASP A 365 -12.64 -10.40 -23.22
N ASP A 366 -12.55 -11.58 -23.82
CA ASP A 366 -11.92 -12.76 -23.22
C ASP A 366 -10.41 -12.56 -23.04
N PHE A 367 -9.76 -11.83 -23.97
CA PHE A 367 -8.35 -11.49 -23.85
C PHE A 367 -8.10 -10.42 -22.78
N VAL A 368 -8.94 -9.39 -22.70
CA VAL A 368 -8.94 -8.43 -21.58
C VAL A 368 -9.09 -9.17 -20.25
N GLY A 369 -10.03 -10.12 -20.19
CA GLY A 369 -10.27 -10.97 -19.04
C GLY A 369 -9.04 -11.81 -18.66
N ALA A 370 -8.35 -12.40 -19.64
CA ALA A 370 -7.12 -13.16 -19.44
C ALA A 370 -5.99 -12.29 -18.85
N MET A 371 -5.76 -11.10 -19.43
CA MET A 371 -4.73 -10.16 -18.97
C MET A 371 -5.00 -9.67 -17.55
N ARG A 372 -6.26 -9.31 -17.24
CA ARG A 372 -6.69 -8.95 -15.88
C ARG A 372 -6.53 -10.12 -14.92
N GLY A 373 -6.88 -11.33 -15.36
CA GLY A 373 -6.75 -12.54 -14.59
C GLY A 373 -5.31 -12.83 -14.21
N PHE A 374 -4.40 -12.74 -15.18
CA PHE A 374 -2.97 -12.90 -14.97
C PHE A 374 -2.40 -11.82 -14.03
N ALA A 375 -2.72 -10.54 -14.29
CA ALA A 375 -2.31 -9.44 -13.41
C ALA A 375 -2.85 -9.58 -11.98
N ASN A 376 -4.07 -10.10 -11.80
CA ASN A 376 -4.62 -10.36 -10.47
C ASN A 376 -3.82 -11.42 -9.74
N VAL A 377 -3.42 -12.51 -10.40
CA VAL A 377 -2.58 -13.53 -9.74
C VAL A 377 -1.20 -12.99 -9.41
N LEU A 378 -0.55 -12.28 -10.35
CA LEU A 378 0.74 -11.65 -10.10
C LEU A 378 0.70 -10.70 -8.91
N ARG A 379 -0.38 -9.93 -8.74
CA ARG A 379 -0.56 -9.02 -7.59
C ARG A 379 -0.53 -9.75 -6.24
N ASN A 380 -0.81 -11.04 -6.24
CA ASN A 380 -0.85 -11.85 -5.02
C ASN A 380 0.40 -12.71 -4.84
N ILE A 381 0.97 -13.24 -5.92
CA ILE A 381 2.17 -14.09 -5.86
C ILE A 381 3.45 -13.25 -5.79
N ALA A 382 3.56 -12.16 -6.54
CA ALA A 382 4.78 -11.36 -6.56
C ALA A 382 5.19 -10.85 -5.16
N PRO A 383 4.28 -10.30 -4.32
CA PRO A 383 4.66 -9.86 -2.97
C PRO A 383 5.15 -10.99 -2.06
N ILE A 384 4.67 -12.22 -2.26
CA ILE A 384 5.10 -13.39 -1.47
C ILE A 384 6.56 -13.72 -1.77
N HIS A 385 6.92 -13.75 -3.06
CA HIS A 385 8.29 -14.01 -3.53
C HIS A 385 9.25 -12.88 -3.25
N LEU A 386 8.76 -11.65 -3.37
CA LEU A 386 9.52 -10.43 -3.09
C LEU A 386 9.53 -10.10 -1.61
N MET A 387 8.78 -10.84 -0.79
CA MET A 387 8.78 -10.68 0.65
C MET A 387 8.40 -9.24 1.08
N CYS A 388 7.42 -8.64 0.40
CA CYS A 388 7.01 -7.24 0.58
C CYS A 388 5.50 -7.09 0.90
N ASP A 389 5.06 -5.90 1.33
CA ASP A 389 3.61 -5.63 1.45
C ASP A 389 3.01 -5.59 0.03
N PRO A 390 1.82 -6.18 -0.21
CA PRO A 390 1.15 -6.08 -1.51
C PRO A 390 0.87 -4.65 -1.99
N ARG A 391 0.98 -3.63 -1.13
CA ARG A 391 0.87 -2.21 -1.48
C ARG A 391 2.18 -1.59 -1.96
N ASP A 392 3.30 -2.27 -1.77
CA ASP A 392 4.62 -1.80 -2.21
C ASP A 392 4.81 -2.00 -3.73
N ILE A 393 3.93 -2.78 -4.37
CA ILE A 393 3.95 -3.06 -5.81
C ILE A 393 2.58 -2.79 -6.39
N ASN A 394 2.55 -2.14 -7.54
CA ASN A 394 1.36 -1.97 -8.35
C ASN A 394 1.50 -2.72 -9.67
N ILE A 395 0.35 -3.12 -10.21
CA ILE A 395 0.25 -3.78 -11.51
C ILE A 395 -0.78 -3.04 -12.35
N SER A 396 -0.46 -2.80 -13.63
CA SER A 396 -1.35 -2.16 -14.60
C SER A 396 -1.29 -2.91 -15.92
N THR A 397 -2.43 -3.05 -16.58
CA THR A 397 -2.54 -3.80 -17.84
C THR A 397 -3.00 -2.90 -18.98
N TYR A 398 -2.40 -3.10 -20.15
CA TYR A 398 -2.78 -2.50 -21.41
C TYR A 398 -3.05 -3.61 -22.40
N VAL A 399 -4.22 -3.60 -23.04
CA VAL A 399 -4.48 -4.48 -24.20
C VAL A 399 -3.74 -3.94 -25.42
N HIS A 400 -3.72 -2.61 -25.56
CA HIS A 400 -2.95 -1.86 -26.53
C HIS A 400 -2.15 -0.80 -25.79
N TYR A 401 -0.85 -1.02 -25.59
CA TYR A 401 0.00 -0.01 -24.99
C TYR A 401 0.24 1.13 -25.98
N PRO A 402 -0.01 2.41 -25.65
CA PRO A 402 -0.03 3.49 -26.64
C PRO A 402 1.24 3.64 -27.50
N LYS A 403 2.41 3.27 -26.98
CA LYS A 403 3.68 3.41 -27.72
C LYS A 403 3.98 2.25 -28.66
N THR A 404 3.59 1.03 -28.30
CA THR A 404 3.97 -0.20 -29.04
C THR A 404 2.80 -0.91 -29.69
N ASP A 405 1.57 -0.50 -29.37
CA ASP A 405 0.30 -1.13 -29.77
C ASP A 405 0.18 -2.61 -29.38
N LYS A 406 0.98 -3.04 -28.40
CA LYS A 406 1.03 -4.43 -27.94
C LYS A 406 0.39 -4.60 -26.56
N PRO A 407 -0.14 -5.81 -26.27
CA PRO A 407 -0.56 -6.18 -24.93
C PRO A 407 0.62 -6.11 -23.96
N THR A 408 0.47 -5.32 -22.90
CA THR A 408 1.55 -5.04 -21.94
C THR A 408 1.05 -5.10 -20.50
N ILE A 409 1.82 -5.75 -19.62
CA ILE A 409 1.56 -5.77 -18.17
C ILE A 409 2.74 -5.11 -17.47
N PHE A 410 2.50 -3.98 -16.82
CA PHE A 410 3.49 -3.29 -15.99
C PHE A 410 3.36 -3.74 -14.54
N ILE A 411 4.50 -4.02 -13.92
CA ILE A 411 4.65 -4.31 -12.48
C ILE A 411 5.71 -3.34 -11.97
N TYR A 412 5.36 -2.49 -11.02
CA TYR A 412 6.23 -1.38 -10.63
C TYR A 412 6.19 -1.10 -9.13
N ASP A 413 7.29 -0.53 -8.65
CA ASP A 413 7.44 -0.15 -7.25
C ASP A 413 6.51 1.03 -6.96
N ASN A 414 5.69 0.93 -5.92
CA ASN A 414 4.79 2.00 -5.50
C ASN A 414 5.50 3.05 -4.62
N TYR A 415 6.72 3.40 -5.02
CA TYR A 415 7.59 4.37 -4.35
C TYR A 415 8.35 5.19 -5.42
N PRO A 416 8.48 6.51 -5.25
CA PRO A 416 9.30 7.34 -6.12
C PRO A 416 10.74 6.80 -6.26
N ASN A 417 11.22 6.76 -7.50
CA ASN A 417 12.52 6.21 -7.93
C ASN A 417 12.74 4.72 -7.62
N GLY A 418 11.70 4.01 -7.17
CA GLY A 418 11.78 2.58 -6.88
C GLY A 418 12.65 2.20 -5.68
N ILE A 419 12.30 1.09 -5.03
CA ILE A 419 13.02 0.53 -3.89
C ILE A 419 13.71 -0.81 -4.23
N GLY A 420 13.70 -1.19 -5.52
CA GLY A 420 14.39 -2.37 -6.04
C GLY A 420 13.52 -3.63 -6.12
N LEU A 421 12.21 -3.53 -5.88
CA LEU A 421 11.31 -4.69 -5.96
C LEU A 421 11.16 -5.16 -7.41
N SER A 422 11.00 -4.22 -8.35
CA SER A 422 10.92 -4.49 -9.77
C SER A 422 12.21 -5.12 -10.29
N ARG A 423 13.38 -4.62 -9.87
CA ARG A 423 14.67 -5.23 -10.23
C ARG A 423 14.75 -6.68 -9.77
N ARG A 424 14.38 -6.96 -8.51
CA ARG A 424 14.35 -8.32 -8.00
C ARG A 424 13.35 -9.20 -8.75
N LEU A 425 12.18 -8.65 -9.11
CA LEU A 425 11.15 -9.36 -9.87
C LEU A 425 11.67 -9.80 -11.25
N MET A 426 12.50 -8.98 -11.92
CA MET A 426 13.16 -9.34 -13.18
C MET A 426 14.02 -10.60 -13.06
N ASP A 427 14.66 -10.79 -11.90
CA ASP A 427 15.58 -11.91 -11.65
C ASP A 427 14.82 -13.21 -11.34
N ILE A 428 13.65 -13.12 -10.68
CA ILE A 428 12.84 -14.27 -10.24
C ILE A 428 11.53 -14.43 -11.02
N PHE A 429 11.41 -13.78 -12.18
CA PHE A 429 10.15 -13.69 -12.94
C PHE A 429 9.58 -15.06 -13.31
N TYR A 430 10.43 -15.97 -13.77
CA TYR A 430 10.00 -17.32 -14.18
C TYR A 430 9.53 -18.18 -13.00
N ASP A 431 10.20 -18.09 -11.84
CA ASP A 431 9.76 -18.77 -10.62
C ASP A 431 8.35 -18.31 -10.21
N ILE A 432 8.11 -16.98 -10.22
CA ILE A 432 6.79 -16.39 -9.97
C ILE A 432 5.76 -16.90 -10.97
N LEU A 433 6.14 -17.03 -12.24
CA LEU A 433 5.24 -17.43 -13.31
C LEU A 433 4.83 -18.90 -13.21
N ILE A 434 5.76 -19.78 -12.84
CA ILE A 434 5.49 -21.20 -12.55
C ILE A 434 4.45 -21.32 -11.43
N GLU A 435 4.70 -20.66 -10.29
CA GLU A 435 3.77 -20.71 -9.15
C GLU A 435 2.42 -20.06 -9.46
N THR A 436 2.40 -19.01 -10.28
CA THR A 436 1.16 -18.40 -10.79
C THR A 436 0.33 -19.43 -11.56
N GLY A 437 0.96 -20.26 -12.41
CA GLY A 437 0.31 -21.35 -13.13
C GLY A 437 -0.21 -22.46 -12.22
N GLU A 438 0.57 -22.83 -11.19
CA GLU A 438 0.18 -23.83 -10.19
C GLU A 438 -1.01 -23.37 -9.36
N LEU A 439 -1.02 -22.11 -8.90
CA LEU A 439 -2.14 -21.54 -8.13
C LEU A 439 -3.45 -21.59 -8.92
N ILE A 440 -3.41 -21.19 -10.19
CA ILE A 440 -4.61 -21.20 -11.04
C ILE A 440 -5.10 -22.63 -11.25
N THR A 441 -4.18 -23.57 -11.51
CA THR A 441 -4.48 -24.98 -11.76
C THR A 441 -5.06 -25.67 -10.53
N GLY A 442 -4.49 -25.42 -9.34
CA GLY A 442 -4.94 -25.98 -8.07
C GLY A 442 -6.25 -25.41 -7.54
N CYS A 443 -6.70 -24.26 -8.05
CA CYS A 443 -7.93 -23.63 -7.59
C CYS A 443 -9.18 -24.42 -8.06
N PRO A 444 -10.13 -24.79 -7.17
CA PRO A 444 -11.30 -25.60 -7.54
C PRO A 444 -12.40 -24.82 -8.29
N CYS A 445 -12.26 -23.49 -8.44
CA CYS A 445 -13.28 -22.68 -9.12
C CYS A 445 -13.34 -23.00 -10.62
N LYS A 446 -14.53 -22.89 -11.22
CA LYS A 446 -14.73 -23.17 -12.64
C LYS A 446 -14.20 -22.05 -13.54
N ASN A 447 -14.65 -20.81 -13.30
CA ASN A 447 -14.46 -19.69 -14.21
C ASN A 447 -13.50 -18.61 -13.68
N GLY A 448 -13.12 -18.71 -12.39
CA GLY A 448 -12.40 -17.67 -11.66
C GLY A 448 -13.07 -17.36 -10.33
N CYS A 449 -12.28 -17.06 -9.31
CA CYS A 449 -12.76 -16.58 -8.03
C CYS A 449 -11.79 -15.52 -7.49
N PRO A 450 -12.21 -14.74 -6.48
CA PRO A 450 -11.33 -13.84 -5.76
C PRO A 450 -10.01 -14.44 -5.33
N SER A 451 -9.86 -15.78 -5.22
CA SER A 451 -8.64 -16.45 -4.76
C SER A 451 -7.65 -16.87 -5.86
N CYS A 452 -7.95 -16.62 -7.14
CA CYS A 452 -7.05 -16.94 -8.25
C CYS A 452 -7.02 -15.78 -9.26
N VAL A 453 -7.56 -15.96 -10.46
CA VAL A 453 -7.65 -14.94 -11.51
C VAL A 453 -8.62 -13.80 -11.18
N GLY A 454 -9.48 -13.94 -10.18
CA GLY A 454 -10.53 -12.96 -9.86
C GLY A 454 -11.94 -13.48 -10.20
N PRO A 455 -13.00 -12.82 -9.73
CA PRO A 455 -14.38 -13.20 -10.00
C PRO A 455 -14.69 -13.23 -11.50
N ALA A 456 -15.49 -14.21 -11.95
CA ALA A 456 -15.91 -14.31 -13.35
C ALA A 456 -16.67 -13.07 -13.89
N LEU A 457 -17.24 -12.24 -13.00
CA LEU A 457 -17.84 -10.96 -13.38
C LEU A 457 -16.80 -9.93 -13.85
N ASP A 458 -15.56 -10.05 -13.37
CA ASP A 458 -14.47 -9.10 -13.65
C ASP A 458 -13.56 -9.60 -14.78
N VAL A 459 -13.35 -10.92 -14.86
CA VAL A 459 -12.44 -11.56 -15.83
C VAL A 459 -13.13 -12.37 -16.92
N GLY A 460 -14.47 -12.42 -16.92
CA GLY A 460 -15.25 -13.20 -17.87
C GLY A 460 -15.35 -14.69 -17.51
N VAL A 461 -16.20 -15.41 -18.26
CA VAL A 461 -16.48 -16.84 -18.04
C VAL A 461 -15.26 -17.72 -18.34
N HIS A 462 -14.46 -17.32 -19.33
CA HIS A 462 -13.25 -18.03 -19.76
C HIS A 462 -11.95 -17.43 -19.18
N GLY A 463 -12.05 -16.42 -18.29
CA GLY A 463 -10.89 -15.70 -17.78
C GLY A 463 -9.83 -16.60 -17.12
N LYS A 464 -10.27 -17.60 -16.35
CA LYS A 464 -9.36 -18.58 -15.73
C LYS A 464 -8.58 -19.42 -16.74
N GLU A 465 -9.28 -19.98 -17.72
CA GLU A 465 -8.70 -20.83 -18.74
C GLU A 465 -7.73 -20.03 -19.62
N ASN A 466 -8.15 -18.85 -20.07
CA ASN A 466 -7.34 -18.01 -20.94
C ASN A 466 -6.10 -17.43 -20.24
N ALA A 467 -6.22 -17.04 -18.97
CA ALA A 467 -5.06 -16.61 -18.18
C ALA A 467 -4.04 -17.76 -18.01
N LEU A 468 -4.52 -18.98 -17.72
CA LEU A 468 -3.64 -20.15 -17.61
C LEU A 468 -2.96 -20.48 -18.95
N ASN A 469 -3.69 -20.40 -20.06
CA ASN A 469 -3.14 -20.60 -21.39
C ASN A 469 -2.07 -19.56 -21.70
N LEU A 470 -2.29 -18.29 -21.35
CA LEU A 470 -1.30 -17.23 -21.52
C LEU A 470 -0.01 -17.52 -20.72
N ILE A 471 -0.14 -17.91 -19.46
CA ILE A 471 1.01 -18.27 -18.59
C ILE A 471 1.78 -19.47 -19.16
N LYS A 472 1.07 -20.54 -19.52
CA LYS A 472 1.68 -21.73 -20.13
C LYS A 472 2.39 -21.40 -21.43
N PHE A 473 1.80 -20.51 -22.22
CA PHE A 473 2.39 -20.09 -23.48
C PHE A 473 3.72 -19.36 -23.22
N ILE A 474 3.79 -18.46 -22.23
CA ILE A 474 5.03 -17.78 -21.84
C ILE A 474 6.09 -18.80 -21.37
N LEU A 475 5.71 -19.73 -20.48
CA LEU A 475 6.62 -20.75 -19.94
C LEU A 475 7.14 -21.73 -21.01
N SER A 476 6.35 -22.07 -22.03
CA SER A 476 6.79 -23.03 -23.06
C SER A 476 7.85 -22.47 -24.01
N HIS A 477 8.24 -21.21 -23.86
CA HIS A 477 9.24 -20.53 -24.68
C HIS A 477 10.34 -19.87 -23.83
N GLU A 478 10.57 -20.39 -22.62
CA GLU A 478 11.80 -20.13 -21.86
C GLU A 478 12.96 -20.80 -22.61
N ASN A 479 13.98 -20.00 -22.98
CA ASN A 479 15.15 -20.45 -23.75
C ASN A 479 16.17 -21.15 -22.86
#